data_AF-A0A7U9SWY2-F1
#
_entry.id   AF-A0A7U9SWY2-F1
#
_cell.length_a   1.000
_cell.length_b   1.000
_cell.length_c   1.000
_cell.angle_alpha   90.00
_cell.angle_beta   90.00
_cell.angle_gamma   90.00
#
_symmetry.space_group_name_H-M   'P 1'
#
loop_
_entity.id
_entity.type
_entity.pdbx_description
1 polymer ?
#
loop_
_entity_poly.entity_id
_entity_poly.type
_entity_poly.pdbx_seq_one_letter_code
_entity_poly.pdbx_strand_id
1 'polypeptide(L)'
;MMSQGSLEGIPIPFEKAVSDLEMRIMEDIVRTIRVNGFSTAKSDGQIRRMVQLGESEESIKKWIREALEITDEELEKIFSDVVYEQYYGYKRIYDTFGIKQIPFARNIELQALLAAVKVQTRAEFRNITNSMGFALRNPGTGSIYNSPLTEFYRDTLDGAVMDIVSGSVSYDVALSRAINAMTNSGLRTIYYDTGHSNRVEVAVRRAVMTGFRQVQRKINEQVAKDLGTDYFEVSYHIGARPEHQVWQGRVYSYEQLQSICGLGSVTGLHGANCYHDYNAFIPGISVRNYTDQQLEEMMEEENTPKQYLGKEYTAYQALQKQRQMERGMRKTRQDIRLLEAGEASKDSVTVKKARYQVQMQQYKAFSKAMKLPEQMPRVYQDGLGRVSVGGRINSFTDKENGAIIKAKKMYRKKDKNLIEPMPKKQLQKIVKAFRRQGGLIQMSDSTDAYLDYKKAEAITYDAKTILMRQRPGRAAVFEELIHAAQYREGRNDGTYKSRLQCEIEAQEKLLRNQKAYQLTQPEIRQTKRALSSYQKELKELLRREGKNNV
;
A
#
# COMPACT_ATOMS: atom_id res chain seq x y z
N MET A 1 30.47 -7.45 -1.29
CA MET A 1 29.62 -6.23 -1.20
C MET A 1 28.20 -6.62 -0.82
N MET A 2 27.51 -5.86 0.03
CA MET A 2 26.09 -6.12 0.28
C MET A 2 25.26 -5.80 -0.95
N SER A 3 24.38 -6.73 -1.33
CA SER A 3 23.38 -6.45 -2.35
C SER A 3 22.33 -5.45 -1.83
N GLN A 4 21.61 -4.78 -2.73
CA GLN A 4 20.45 -3.98 -2.36
C GLN A 4 19.44 -4.79 -1.52
N GLY A 5 19.21 -6.06 -1.88
CA GLY A 5 18.30 -6.93 -1.14
C GLY A 5 18.76 -7.20 0.29
N SER A 6 20.07 -7.35 0.50
CA SER A 6 20.67 -7.52 1.84
C SER A 6 20.47 -6.26 2.70
N LEU A 7 20.70 -5.07 2.12
CA LEU A 7 20.46 -3.79 2.80
C LEU A 7 18.97 -3.56 3.10
N GLU A 8 18.09 -3.98 2.20
CA GLU A 8 16.65 -3.89 2.42
C GLU A 8 16.15 -4.83 3.52
N GLY A 9 16.90 -5.90 3.82
CA GLY A 9 16.62 -6.88 4.87
C GLY A 9 16.91 -6.40 6.30
N ILE A 10 17.93 -5.55 6.48
CA ILE A 10 18.37 -5.03 7.78
C ILE A 10 17.21 -4.44 8.61
N PRO A 11 16.37 -3.53 8.08
CA PRO A 11 15.32 -2.89 8.87
C PRO A 11 14.06 -3.77 9.07
N ILE A 12 13.93 -4.92 8.40
CA ILE A 12 12.70 -5.73 8.40
C ILE A 12 12.25 -6.14 9.81
N PRO A 13 13.13 -6.62 10.72
CA PRO A 13 12.70 -7.00 12.07
C PRO A 13 12.09 -5.84 12.86
N PHE A 14 12.64 -4.63 12.75
CA PHE A 14 12.10 -3.44 13.40
C PHE A 14 10.81 -2.97 12.76
N GLU A 15 10.74 -2.96 11.42
CA GLU A 15 9.52 -2.66 10.69
C GLU A 15 8.39 -3.61 11.12
N LYS A 16 8.68 -4.89 11.34
CA LYS A 16 7.72 -5.86 11.84
C LYS A 16 7.29 -5.54 13.27
N ALA A 17 8.21 -5.27 14.19
CA ALA A 17 7.89 -4.94 15.58
C ALA A 17 6.91 -3.75 15.69
N VAL A 18 7.13 -2.70 14.89
CA VAL A 18 6.22 -1.55 14.88
C VAL A 18 4.94 -1.76 14.07
N SER A 19 4.97 -2.64 13.06
CA SER A 19 3.74 -3.07 12.36
C SER A 19 2.83 -3.88 13.28
N ASP A 20 3.41 -4.73 14.13
CA ASP A 20 2.70 -5.50 15.14
C ASP A 20 2.09 -4.56 16.20
N LEU A 21 2.84 -3.54 16.66
CA LEU A 21 2.33 -2.48 17.52
C LEU A 21 1.14 -1.73 16.88
N GLU A 22 1.30 -1.28 15.62
CA GLU A 22 0.23 -0.62 14.86
C GLU A 22 -1.03 -1.48 14.82
N MET A 23 -0.90 -2.77 14.50
CA MET A 23 -2.04 -3.68 14.43
C MET A 23 -2.72 -3.89 15.77
N ARG A 24 -1.98 -4.03 16.88
CA ARG A 24 -2.56 -4.16 18.23
C ARG A 24 -3.38 -2.93 18.60
N ILE A 25 -2.86 -1.74 18.33
CA ILE A 25 -3.57 -0.47 18.57
C ILE A 25 -4.87 -0.42 17.75
N MET A 26 -4.79 -0.71 16.44
CA MET A 26 -5.97 -0.65 15.56
C MET A 26 -7.01 -1.72 15.90
N GLU A 27 -6.59 -2.93 16.28
CA GLU A 27 -7.48 -4.01 16.71
C GLU A 27 -8.19 -3.65 18.01
N ASP A 28 -7.49 -2.98 18.93
CA ASP A 28 -8.08 -2.50 20.17
C ASP A 28 -9.19 -1.47 19.92
N ILE A 29 -8.94 -0.47 19.06
CA ILE A 29 -9.95 0.52 18.66
C ILE A 29 -11.20 -0.20 18.13
N VAL A 30 -11.01 -1.17 17.23
CA VAL A 30 -12.10 -1.92 16.60
C VAL A 30 -12.87 -2.77 17.61
N ARG A 31 -12.16 -3.45 18.52
CA ARG A 31 -12.76 -4.23 19.61
C ARG A 31 -13.58 -3.33 20.53
N THR A 32 -13.06 -2.15 20.87
CA THR A 32 -13.74 -1.18 21.73
C THR A 32 -14.98 -0.60 21.04
N ILE A 33 -14.92 -0.31 19.73
CA ILE A 33 -16.11 0.08 18.93
C ILE A 33 -17.17 -1.00 18.99
N ARG A 34 -16.78 -2.27 18.84
CA ARG A 34 -17.71 -3.40 18.92
C ARG A 34 -18.39 -3.46 20.30
N VAL A 35 -17.61 -3.49 21.38
CA VAL A 35 -18.15 -3.63 22.75
C VAL A 35 -19.12 -2.50 23.08
N ASN A 36 -18.84 -1.27 22.64
CA ASN A 36 -19.68 -0.11 22.92
C ASN A 36 -20.87 0.04 21.96
N GLY A 37 -20.70 -0.34 20.68
CA GLY A 37 -21.75 -0.21 19.67
C GLY A 37 -22.99 -1.08 19.94
N PHE A 38 -22.85 -2.14 20.73
CA PHE A 38 -23.95 -3.01 21.14
C PHE A 38 -24.44 -2.76 22.59
N SER A 39 -23.91 -1.74 23.28
CA SER A 39 -24.32 -1.44 24.66
C SER A 39 -25.65 -0.66 24.68
N THR A 40 -26.65 -1.18 25.41
CA THR A 40 -28.03 -0.68 25.43
C THR A 40 -28.35 0.36 26.52
N ALA A 41 -27.44 0.63 27.46
CA ALA A 41 -27.67 1.55 28.58
C ALA A 41 -27.01 2.93 28.36
N LYS A 42 -27.82 4.00 28.22
CA LYS A 42 -27.35 5.35 27.86
C LYS A 42 -26.47 6.04 28.92
N SER A 43 -26.72 5.83 30.21
CA SER A 43 -25.95 6.41 31.33
C SER A 43 -24.69 5.59 31.67
N ASP A 44 -24.83 4.27 31.80
CA ASP A 44 -23.71 3.37 32.12
C ASP A 44 -22.70 3.27 30.98
N GLY A 45 -23.14 3.52 29.74
CA GLY A 45 -22.30 3.51 28.56
C GLY A 45 -21.22 4.59 28.57
N GLN A 46 -21.46 5.77 29.16
CA GLN A 46 -20.44 6.82 29.25
C GLN A 46 -19.31 6.46 30.22
N ILE A 47 -19.66 5.96 31.40
CA ILE A 47 -18.70 5.52 32.42
C ILE A 47 -17.87 4.35 31.89
N ARG A 48 -18.53 3.35 31.28
CA ARG A 48 -17.85 2.20 30.69
C ARG A 48 -16.87 2.61 29.58
N ARG A 49 -17.23 3.60 28.75
CA ARG A 49 -16.32 4.13 27.73
C ARG A 49 -15.07 4.78 28.32
N MET A 50 -15.24 5.62 29.36
CA MET A 50 -14.10 6.25 30.02
C MET A 50 -13.16 5.22 30.66
N VAL A 51 -13.71 4.20 31.33
CA VAL A 51 -12.92 3.09 31.89
C VAL A 51 -12.15 2.36 30.79
N GLN A 52 -12.81 2.03 29.68
CA GLN A 52 -12.16 1.33 28.57
C GLN A 52 -11.08 2.17 27.89
N LEU A 53 -11.28 3.49 27.74
CA LEU A 53 -10.24 4.39 27.24
C LEU A 53 -9.00 4.36 28.14
N GLY A 54 -9.19 4.38 29.47
CA GLY A 54 -8.08 4.25 30.43
C GLY A 54 -7.36 2.89 30.32
N GLU A 55 -8.11 1.79 30.20
CA GLU A 55 -7.54 0.45 29.99
C GLU A 55 -6.77 0.35 28.67
N SER A 56 -7.29 0.96 27.60
CA SER A 56 -6.65 1.03 26.29
C SER A 56 -5.37 1.85 26.34
N GLU A 57 -5.34 2.99 27.05
CA GLU A 57 -4.12 3.78 27.24
C GLU A 57 -3.01 2.97 27.94
N GLU A 58 -3.35 2.25 29.00
CA GLU A 58 -2.37 1.38 29.70
C GLU A 58 -1.90 0.22 28.82
N SER A 59 -2.80 -0.37 28.03
CA SER A 59 -2.47 -1.42 27.07
C SER A 59 -1.53 -0.91 25.98
N ILE A 60 -1.78 0.29 25.45
CA ILE A 60 -0.92 0.94 24.44
C ILE A 60 0.47 1.19 25.01
N LYS A 61 0.59 1.74 26.23
CA LYS A 61 1.89 1.94 26.90
C LYS A 61 2.65 0.62 27.05
N LYS A 62 1.95 -0.46 27.41
CA LYS A 62 2.55 -1.80 27.50
C LYS A 62 3.05 -2.29 26.14
N TRP A 63 2.25 -2.20 25.08
CA TRP A 63 2.67 -2.64 23.74
C TRP A 63 3.82 -1.80 23.18
N ILE A 64 3.88 -0.51 23.50
CA ILE A 64 5.04 0.34 23.16
C ILE A 64 6.31 -0.19 23.83
N ARG A 65 6.26 -0.51 25.13
CA ARG A 65 7.41 -1.08 25.85
C ARG A 65 7.87 -2.40 25.23
N GLU A 66 6.95 -3.32 24.96
CA GLU A 66 7.26 -4.61 24.32
C GLU A 66 7.88 -4.41 22.92
N ALA A 67 7.36 -3.48 22.12
CA ALA A 67 7.95 -3.16 20.83
C ALA A 67 9.37 -2.59 20.97
N LEU A 68 9.60 -1.70 21.94
CA LEU A 68 10.92 -1.12 22.21
C LEU A 68 11.92 -2.20 22.65
N GLU A 69 11.52 -3.14 23.51
CA GLU A 69 12.35 -4.27 23.94
C GLU A 69 12.78 -5.15 22.75
N ILE A 70 11.84 -5.53 21.87
CA ILE A 70 12.15 -6.27 20.65
C ILE A 70 13.14 -5.50 19.78
N THR A 71 12.92 -4.19 19.62
CA THR A 71 13.85 -3.38 18.83
C THR A 71 15.22 -3.26 19.49
N ASP A 72 15.32 -3.25 20.81
CA ASP A 72 16.60 -3.21 21.53
C ASP A 72 17.41 -4.50 21.31
N GLU A 73 16.75 -5.66 21.33
CA GLU A 73 17.38 -6.95 21.01
C GLU A 73 17.86 -7.04 19.56
N GLU A 74 17.05 -6.59 18.61
CA GLU A 74 17.41 -6.60 17.19
C GLU A 74 18.55 -5.61 16.88
N LEU A 75 18.63 -4.47 17.60
CA LEU A 75 19.76 -3.56 17.51
C LEU A 75 21.07 -4.22 17.92
N GLU A 76 21.06 -5.02 18.98
CA GLU A 76 22.27 -5.75 19.39
C GLU A 76 22.74 -6.71 18.31
N LYS A 77 21.83 -7.52 17.75
CA LYS A 77 22.14 -8.50 16.70
C LYS A 77 22.71 -7.85 15.43
N ILE A 78 22.10 -6.77 14.95
CA ILE A 78 22.54 -6.15 13.69
C ILE A 78 23.89 -5.46 13.85
N PHE A 79 24.06 -4.71 14.94
CA PHE A 79 25.31 -4.01 15.18
C PHE A 79 26.40 -4.91 15.77
N SER A 80 26.13 -6.20 16.02
CA SER A 80 27.14 -7.24 16.21
C SER A 80 27.43 -7.97 14.91
N ASP A 81 26.46 -8.70 14.37
CA ASP A 81 26.70 -9.77 13.39
C ASP A 81 26.89 -9.18 12.00
N VAL A 82 25.96 -8.33 11.56
CA VAL A 82 26.01 -7.72 10.23
C VAL A 82 27.23 -6.82 10.11
N VAL A 83 27.53 -6.04 11.16
CA VAL A 83 28.72 -5.19 11.18
C VAL A 83 30.00 -6.03 11.18
N TYR A 84 30.05 -7.12 11.95
CA TYR A 84 31.18 -8.04 11.96
C TYR A 84 31.45 -8.62 10.56
N GLU A 85 30.40 -9.08 9.87
CA GLU A 85 30.48 -9.57 8.50
C GLU A 85 30.97 -8.49 7.52
N GLN A 86 30.47 -7.25 7.64
CA GLN A 86 30.96 -6.13 6.83
C GLN A 86 32.45 -5.87 7.07
N TYR A 87 32.86 -5.83 8.34
CA TYR A 87 34.24 -5.50 8.70
C TYR A 87 35.24 -6.51 8.16
N TYR A 88 34.95 -7.81 8.30
CA TYR A 88 35.82 -8.87 7.79
C TYR A 88 35.62 -9.18 6.30
N GLY A 89 34.64 -8.56 5.65
CA GLY A 89 34.49 -8.61 4.19
C GLY A 89 35.72 -8.13 3.43
N TYR A 90 36.56 -7.29 4.04
CA TYR A 90 37.81 -6.78 3.45
C TYR A 90 39.03 -7.68 3.70
N LYS A 91 38.92 -8.76 4.48
CA LYS A 91 40.06 -9.58 4.91
C LYS A 91 40.96 -10.01 3.75
N ARG A 92 40.37 -10.46 2.63
CA ARG A 92 41.12 -10.87 1.43
C ARG A 92 42.01 -9.74 0.88
N ILE A 93 41.54 -8.49 0.92
CA ILE A 93 42.31 -7.35 0.44
C ILE A 93 43.45 -7.08 1.41
N TYR A 94 43.20 -7.04 2.73
CA TYR A 94 44.27 -6.90 3.74
C TYR A 94 45.38 -7.95 3.58
N ASP A 95 44.99 -9.22 3.42
CA ASP A 95 45.94 -10.34 3.22
C ASP A 95 46.78 -10.14 1.94
N THR A 96 46.19 -9.60 0.87
CA THR A 96 46.88 -9.33 -0.41
C THR A 96 48.00 -8.30 -0.26
N PHE A 97 47.82 -7.31 0.62
CA PHE A 97 48.82 -6.26 0.89
C PHE A 97 49.79 -6.64 2.01
N GLY A 98 49.65 -7.82 2.62
CA GLY A 98 50.41 -8.22 3.80
C GLY A 98 50.14 -7.35 5.02
N ILE A 99 49.03 -6.60 5.04
CA ILE A 99 48.63 -5.73 6.15
C ILE A 99 47.72 -6.54 7.06
N LYS A 100 48.08 -6.63 8.35
CA LYS A 100 47.22 -7.29 9.33
C LYS A 100 46.05 -6.37 9.70
N GLN A 101 44.85 -6.77 9.30
CA GLN A 101 43.63 -6.10 9.75
C GLN A 101 43.53 -6.14 11.28
N ILE A 102 43.20 -5.01 11.91
CA ILE A 102 42.96 -4.94 13.35
C ILE A 102 41.79 -5.88 13.69
N PRO A 103 41.90 -6.79 14.67
CA PRO A 103 40.77 -7.61 15.07
C PRO A 103 39.57 -6.74 15.49
N PHE A 104 38.35 -7.08 15.05
CA PHE A 104 37.14 -6.28 15.28
C PHE A 104 36.95 -5.84 16.74
N ALA A 105 37.15 -6.75 17.70
CA ALA A 105 37.03 -6.47 19.13
C ALA A 105 38.11 -5.52 19.68
N ARG A 106 39.22 -5.35 18.96
CA ARG A 106 40.33 -4.44 19.31
C ARG A 106 40.27 -3.11 18.56
N ASN A 107 39.34 -2.93 17.63
CA ASN A 107 39.15 -1.66 16.93
C ASN A 107 38.36 -0.69 17.82
N ILE A 108 39.05 -0.01 18.73
CA ILE A 108 38.45 0.84 19.78
C ILE A 108 37.56 1.93 19.16
N GLU A 109 37.99 2.56 18.07
CA GLU A 109 37.21 3.61 17.40
C GLU A 109 35.89 3.06 16.84
N LEU A 110 35.92 1.90 16.19
CA LEU A 110 34.71 1.27 15.65
C LEU A 110 33.79 0.81 16.79
N GLN A 111 34.32 0.24 17.86
CA GLN A 111 33.52 -0.17 19.03
C GLN A 111 32.85 1.03 19.72
N ALA A 112 33.56 2.15 19.86
CA ALA A 112 32.99 3.38 20.41
C ALA A 112 31.87 3.94 19.52
N LEU A 113 32.07 3.95 18.19
CA LEU A 113 31.03 4.35 17.24
C LEU A 113 29.80 3.44 17.33
N LEU A 114 29.99 2.12 17.42
CA LEU A 114 28.89 1.16 17.54
C LEU A 114 28.06 1.41 18.78
N ALA A 115 28.70 1.65 19.93
CA ALA A 115 28.02 1.98 21.17
C ALA A 115 27.21 3.29 21.03
N ALA A 116 27.80 4.34 20.45
CA ALA A 116 27.14 5.62 20.24
C ALA A 116 25.92 5.51 19.30
N VAL A 117 26.08 4.82 18.16
CA VAL A 117 25.02 4.61 17.17
C VAL A 117 23.86 3.80 17.76
N LYS A 118 24.15 2.76 18.56
CA LYS A 118 23.11 2.01 19.28
C LYS A 118 22.31 2.95 20.19
N VAL A 119 22.98 3.74 21.03
CA VAL A 119 22.31 4.69 21.94
C VAL A 119 21.47 5.72 21.17
N GLN A 120 22.02 6.29 20.08
CA GLN A 120 21.29 7.22 19.22
C GLN A 120 20.04 6.59 18.60
N THR A 121 20.16 5.37 18.08
CA THR A 121 19.04 4.68 17.42
C THR A 121 17.95 4.32 18.42
N ARG A 122 18.32 3.90 19.64
CA ARG A 122 17.38 3.69 20.76
C ARG A 122 16.61 4.94 21.13
N ALA A 123 17.31 6.07 21.23
CA ALA A 123 16.69 7.36 21.51
C ALA A 123 15.68 7.74 20.41
N GLU A 124 16.02 7.52 19.14
CA GLU A 124 15.12 7.80 18.03
C GLU A 124 13.85 6.92 18.06
N PHE A 125 13.95 5.64 18.42
CA PHE A 125 12.77 4.78 18.59
C PHE A 125 11.85 5.27 19.73
N ARG A 126 12.42 5.75 20.84
CA ARG A 126 11.64 6.38 21.91
C ARG A 126 10.95 7.67 21.43
N ASN A 127 11.64 8.49 20.65
CA ASN A 127 11.05 9.71 20.08
C ASN A 127 9.91 9.41 19.12
N ILE A 128 10.09 8.41 18.25
CA ILE A 128 9.07 7.93 17.30
C ILE A 128 7.83 7.45 18.05
N THR A 129 8.00 6.63 19.09
CA THR A 129 6.89 6.08 19.86
C THR A 129 6.17 7.15 20.71
N ASN A 130 6.88 8.17 21.18
CA ASN A 130 6.26 9.31 21.89
C ASN A 130 5.49 10.26 20.97
N SER A 131 5.75 10.23 19.66
CA SER A 131 5.17 11.17 18.69
C SER A 131 4.14 10.51 17.78
N MET A 132 3.51 9.43 18.24
CA MET A 132 2.60 8.64 17.42
C MET A 132 1.24 9.31 17.22
N GLY A 133 0.65 9.09 16.05
CA GLY A 133 -0.71 9.50 15.73
C GLY A 133 -1.13 9.13 14.32
N PHE A 134 -2.07 9.87 13.75
CA PHE A 134 -2.68 9.60 12.45
C PHE A 134 -2.74 10.87 11.60
N ALA A 135 -2.41 10.75 10.32
CA ALA A 135 -2.62 11.80 9.31
C ALA A 135 -3.99 11.61 8.65
N LEU A 136 -4.90 12.56 8.83
CA LEU A 136 -6.27 12.52 8.36
C LEU A 136 -6.51 13.54 7.25
N ARG A 137 -7.45 13.21 6.35
CA ARG A 137 -7.87 14.12 5.28
C ARG A 137 -9.19 14.78 5.68
N ASN A 138 -9.21 16.11 5.71
CA ASN A 138 -10.43 16.87 5.92
C ASN A 138 -11.39 16.66 4.72
N PRO A 139 -12.64 16.21 4.94
CA PRO A 139 -13.58 15.97 3.84
C PRO A 139 -14.00 17.22 3.07
N GLY A 140 -14.04 18.38 3.71
CA GLY A 140 -14.49 19.65 3.11
C GLY A 140 -13.41 20.38 2.34
N THR A 141 -12.20 20.45 2.89
CA THR A 141 -11.06 21.18 2.28
C THR A 141 -10.12 20.27 1.50
N GLY A 142 -10.15 18.96 1.76
CA GLY A 142 -9.20 18.00 1.22
C GLY A 142 -7.79 18.09 1.81
N SER A 143 -7.53 19.02 2.73
CA SER A 143 -6.24 19.20 3.39
C SER A 143 -5.93 18.05 4.36
N ILE A 144 -4.64 17.79 4.56
CA ILE A 144 -4.16 16.78 5.52
C ILE A 144 -3.84 17.48 6.83
N TYR A 145 -4.27 16.89 7.95
CA TYR A 145 -3.89 17.32 9.31
C TYR A 145 -3.48 16.09 10.13
N ASN A 146 -2.68 16.30 11.17
CA ASN A 146 -2.25 15.23 12.07
C ASN A 146 -3.10 15.25 13.35
N SER A 147 -3.46 14.07 13.84
CA SER A 147 -4.15 13.85 15.11
C SER A 147 -3.27 12.96 15.99
N PRO A 148 -2.88 13.40 17.21
CA PRO A 148 -2.18 12.57 18.18
C PRO A 148 -2.92 11.26 18.46
N LEU A 149 -2.18 10.20 18.81
CA LEU A 149 -2.75 8.85 18.95
C LEU A 149 -3.97 8.80 19.89
N THR A 150 -3.87 9.37 21.08
CA THR A 150 -4.96 9.34 22.08
C THR A 150 -6.20 10.11 21.60
N GLU A 151 -6.01 11.27 20.96
CA GLU A 151 -7.09 12.08 20.40
C GLU A 151 -7.78 11.32 19.26
N PHE A 152 -6.99 10.78 18.32
CA PHE A 152 -7.50 9.97 17.22
C PHE A 152 -8.30 8.76 17.71
N TYR A 153 -7.79 8.07 18.73
CA TYR A 153 -8.46 6.91 19.34
C TYR A 153 -9.85 7.32 19.84
N ARG A 154 -9.89 8.34 20.72
CA ARG A 154 -11.14 8.82 21.33
C ARG A 154 -12.14 9.25 20.27
N ASP A 155 -11.72 10.09 19.34
CA ASP A 155 -12.62 10.66 18.33
C ASP A 155 -13.14 9.60 17.36
N THR A 156 -12.31 8.61 17.01
CA THR A 156 -12.70 7.49 16.16
C THR A 156 -13.70 6.58 16.87
N LEU A 157 -13.46 6.28 18.15
CA LEU A 157 -14.36 5.49 18.97
C LEU A 157 -15.72 6.20 19.13
N ASP A 158 -15.71 7.44 19.61
CA ASP A 158 -16.91 8.22 19.88
C ASP A 158 -17.74 8.43 18.60
N GLY A 159 -17.08 8.78 17.50
CA GLY A 159 -17.74 8.95 16.20
C GLY A 159 -18.39 7.65 15.71
N ALA A 160 -17.68 6.52 15.77
CA ALA A 160 -18.22 5.23 15.34
C ALA A 160 -19.37 4.75 16.23
N VAL A 161 -19.25 4.87 17.55
CA VAL A 161 -20.29 4.47 18.51
C VAL A 161 -21.53 5.34 18.34
N MET A 162 -21.36 6.66 18.17
CA MET A 162 -22.49 7.56 17.95
C MET A 162 -23.22 7.24 16.65
N ASP A 163 -22.50 6.95 15.57
CA ASP A 163 -23.06 6.50 14.29
C ASP A 163 -23.92 5.23 14.44
N ILE A 164 -23.48 4.29 15.28
CA ILE A 164 -24.18 3.03 15.53
C ILE A 164 -25.42 3.26 16.42
N VAL A 165 -25.25 3.93 17.57
CA VAL A 165 -26.31 4.10 18.58
C VAL A 165 -27.43 5.02 18.06
N SER A 166 -27.10 6.03 17.27
CA SER A 166 -28.10 6.89 16.62
C SER A 166 -28.87 6.18 15.49
N GLY A 167 -28.38 5.03 15.01
CA GLY A 167 -28.92 4.34 13.83
C GLY A 167 -28.68 5.09 12.52
N SER A 168 -27.76 6.06 12.48
CA SER A 168 -27.43 6.84 11.27
C SER A 168 -26.88 5.94 10.16
N VAL A 169 -26.09 4.93 10.55
CA VAL A 169 -25.52 3.91 9.67
C VAL A 169 -25.48 2.55 10.37
N SER A 170 -25.35 1.47 9.59
CA SER A 170 -25.18 0.12 10.15
C SER A 170 -23.81 -0.05 10.80
N TYR A 171 -23.70 -1.00 11.73
CA TYR A 171 -22.44 -1.42 12.37
C TYR A 171 -21.29 -1.59 11.37
N ASP A 172 -21.49 -2.42 10.34
CA ASP A 172 -20.50 -2.67 9.29
C ASP A 172 -20.01 -1.41 8.58
N VAL A 173 -20.87 -0.39 8.43
CA VAL A 173 -20.52 0.87 7.78
C VAL A 173 -19.68 1.74 8.72
N ALA A 174 -20.09 1.88 9.98
CA ALA A 174 -19.33 2.62 11.00
C ALA A 174 -17.93 1.99 11.22
N LEU A 175 -17.90 0.67 11.42
CA LEU A 175 -16.66 -0.09 11.55
C LEU A 175 -15.76 0.06 10.32
N SER A 176 -16.31 -0.07 9.11
CA SER A 176 -15.55 0.11 7.87
C SER A 176 -14.99 1.53 7.73
N ARG A 177 -15.70 2.56 8.20
CA ARG A 177 -15.21 3.95 8.18
C ARG A 177 -14.01 4.11 9.11
N ALA A 178 -14.12 3.65 10.35
CA ALA A 178 -13.03 3.66 11.33
C ALA A 178 -11.79 2.93 10.81
N ILE A 179 -11.97 1.69 10.31
CA ILE A 179 -10.89 0.90 9.71
C ILE A 179 -10.23 1.63 8.55
N ASN A 180 -11.01 2.22 7.63
CA ASN A 180 -10.43 2.96 6.51
C ASN A 180 -9.69 4.23 6.95
N ALA A 181 -10.18 4.95 7.97
CA ALA A 181 -9.47 6.11 8.53
C ALA A 181 -8.08 5.69 9.05
N MET A 182 -8.05 4.60 9.82
CA MET A 182 -6.82 4.00 10.35
C MET A 182 -5.88 3.52 9.25
N THR A 183 -6.31 2.63 8.35
CA THR A 183 -5.40 1.96 7.41
C THR A 183 -4.99 2.84 6.21
N ASN A 184 -5.82 3.81 5.79
CA ASN A 184 -5.42 4.79 4.78
C ASN A 184 -4.24 5.63 5.29
N SER A 185 -4.33 6.06 6.55
CA SER A 185 -3.22 6.76 7.17
C SER A 185 -2.06 5.80 7.42
N GLY A 186 -2.32 4.68 8.09
CA GLY A 186 -1.33 3.95 8.88
C GLY A 186 -0.90 4.76 10.10
N LEU A 187 -0.37 4.08 11.12
CA LEU A 187 0.20 4.76 12.28
C LEU A 187 1.37 5.65 11.85
N ARG A 188 1.37 6.90 12.31
CA ARG A 188 2.33 7.94 11.93
C ARG A 188 3.19 8.34 13.11
N THR A 189 4.42 8.75 12.81
CA THR A 189 5.17 9.68 13.65
C THR A 189 4.89 11.11 13.19
N ILE A 190 4.62 12.01 14.13
CA ILE A 190 4.24 13.40 13.89
C ILE A 190 5.38 14.32 14.34
N TYR A 191 5.95 15.07 13.41
CA TYR A 191 6.96 16.08 13.70
C TYR A 191 6.28 17.43 13.90
N TYR A 192 5.91 17.73 15.16
CA TYR A 192 5.10 18.90 15.51
C TYR A 192 5.67 20.23 14.97
N ASP A 193 7.00 20.41 15.02
CA ASP A 193 7.67 21.64 14.57
C ASP A 193 7.51 21.93 13.07
N THR A 194 7.33 20.88 12.26
CA THR A 194 7.27 20.99 10.79
C THR A 194 5.89 20.64 10.22
N GLY A 195 4.99 20.08 11.05
CA GLY A 195 3.74 19.47 10.60
C GLY A 195 3.91 18.23 9.72
N HIS A 196 5.15 17.82 9.41
CA HIS A 196 5.43 16.66 8.59
C HIS A 196 5.12 15.37 9.35
N SER A 197 4.66 14.34 8.65
CA SER A 197 4.42 13.02 9.24
C SER A 197 4.83 11.87 8.32
N ASN A 198 5.39 10.83 8.92
CA ASN A 198 5.81 9.61 8.24
C ASN A 198 5.12 8.41 8.85
N ARG A 199 4.88 7.35 8.07
CA ARG A 199 4.49 6.07 8.68
C ARG A 199 5.58 5.64 9.66
N VAL A 200 5.19 5.06 10.80
CA VAL A 200 6.14 4.64 11.83
C VAL A 200 7.18 3.67 11.26
N GLU A 201 6.75 2.73 10.41
CA GLU A 201 7.64 1.80 9.68
C GLU A 201 8.75 2.53 8.89
N VAL A 202 8.44 3.66 8.26
CA VAL A 202 9.38 4.44 7.45
C VAL A 202 10.36 5.21 8.35
N ALA A 203 9.87 5.76 9.46
CA ALA A 203 10.71 6.48 10.42
C ALA A 203 11.70 5.54 11.10
N VAL A 204 11.24 4.36 11.53
CA VAL A 204 12.07 3.31 12.12
C VAL A 204 13.11 2.80 11.15
N ARG A 205 12.70 2.46 9.92
CA ARG A 205 13.63 2.07 8.85
C ARG A 205 14.74 3.10 8.67
N ARG A 206 14.37 4.39 8.61
CA ARG A 206 15.32 5.49 8.43
C ARG A 206 16.30 5.56 9.59
N ALA A 207 15.82 5.49 10.84
CA ALA A 207 16.69 5.53 12.03
C ALA A 207 17.75 4.43 11.99
N VAL A 208 17.33 3.18 11.73
CA VAL A 208 18.25 2.03 11.62
C VAL A 208 19.25 2.22 10.50
N MET A 209 18.77 2.57 9.30
CA MET A 209 19.64 2.70 8.13
C MET A 209 20.62 3.86 8.29
N THR A 210 20.21 4.99 8.89
CA THR A 210 21.12 6.10 9.19
C THR A 210 22.24 5.64 10.12
N GLY A 211 21.93 4.92 11.20
CA GLY A 211 22.95 4.38 12.10
C GLY A 211 23.87 3.37 11.40
N PHE A 212 23.30 2.43 10.65
CA PHE A 212 24.06 1.43 9.91
C PHE A 212 25.02 2.06 8.89
N ARG A 213 24.57 3.09 8.14
CA ARG A 213 25.41 3.79 7.16
C ARG A 213 26.57 4.56 7.81
N GLN A 214 26.39 5.10 9.02
CA GLN A 214 27.50 5.73 9.75
C GLN A 214 28.61 4.71 10.06
N VAL A 215 28.23 3.51 10.50
CA VAL A 215 29.19 2.42 10.76
C VAL A 215 29.86 1.95 9.47
N GLN A 216 29.08 1.72 8.41
CA GLN A 216 29.60 1.28 7.12
C GLN A 216 30.58 2.30 6.52
N ARG A 217 30.27 3.61 6.64
CA ARG A 217 31.19 4.69 6.28
C ARG A 217 32.51 4.57 7.04
N LYS A 218 32.47 4.46 8.37
CA LYS A 218 33.68 4.38 9.20
C LYS A 218 34.54 3.17 8.86
N ILE A 219 33.92 2.02 8.56
CA ILE A 219 34.63 0.82 8.11
C ILE A 219 35.36 1.12 6.79
N ASN A 220 34.66 1.66 5.79
CA ASN A 220 35.25 1.97 4.50
C ASN A 220 36.38 3.00 4.58
N GLU A 221 36.23 4.04 5.39
CA GLU A 221 37.26 5.04 5.63
C GLU A 221 38.49 4.45 6.32
N GLN A 222 38.29 3.56 7.31
CA GLN A 222 39.39 2.86 7.97
C GLN A 222 40.14 1.96 6.99
N VAL A 223 39.41 1.22 6.16
CA VAL A 223 39.99 0.34 5.13
C VAL A 223 40.80 1.16 4.14
N ALA A 224 40.26 2.27 3.64
CA ALA A 224 40.96 3.16 2.73
C ALA A 224 42.25 3.71 3.34
N LYS A 225 42.19 4.16 4.60
CA LYS A 225 43.35 4.62 5.37
C LYS A 225 44.42 3.53 5.54
N ASP A 226 44.01 2.33 5.98
CA ASP A 226 44.93 1.21 6.24
C ASP A 226 45.64 0.76 4.96
N LEU A 227 44.94 0.83 3.83
CA LEU A 227 45.44 0.41 2.53
C LEU A 227 46.09 1.56 1.73
N GLY A 228 46.15 2.78 2.31
CA GLY A 228 46.81 3.93 1.70
C GLY A 228 46.15 4.45 0.43
N THR A 229 44.82 4.39 0.32
CA THR A 229 44.06 4.94 -0.82
C THR A 229 43.06 6.01 -0.40
N ASP A 230 42.80 6.96 -1.29
CA ASP A 230 41.72 7.96 -1.17
C ASP A 230 40.59 7.70 -2.18
N TYR A 231 40.65 6.61 -2.93
CA TYR A 231 39.68 6.30 -3.98
C TYR A 231 38.66 5.26 -3.52
N PHE A 232 37.44 5.41 -4.03
CA PHE A 232 36.31 4.54 -3.71
C PHE A 232 35.47 4.23 -4.94
N GLU A 233 35.08 2.96 -5.09
CA GLU A 233 34.12 2.53 -6.12
C GLU A 233 32.71 2.50 -5.55
N VAL A 234 31.78 3.22 -6.18
CA VAL A 234 30.35 3.24 -5.83
C VAL A 234 29.66 1.99 -6.39
N SER A 235 28.80 1.32 -5.61
CA SER A 235 28.06 0.15 -6.12
C SER A 235 27.18 0.49 -7.31
N TYR A 236 26.85 -0.56 -8.04
CA TYR A 236 25.71 -0.59 -8.94
C TYR A 236 24.55 -1.40 -8.33
N HIS A 237 23.32 -0.92 -8.50
CA HIS A 237 22.09 -1.65 -8.28
C HIS A 237 20.99 -1.19 -9.26
N ILE A 238 20.16 -2.13 -9.71
CA ILE A 238 19.06 -1.83 -10.64
C ILE A 238 18.04 -0.91 -9.97
N GLY A 239 17.54 0.07 -10.71
CA GLY A 239 16.49 0.97 -10.26
C GLY A 239 16.97 2.04 -9.30
N ALA A 240 18.26 2.41 -9.37
CA ALA A 240 18.74 3.66 -8.83
C ALA A 240 17.89 4.84 -9.34
N ARG A 241 17.71 5.86 -8.52
CA ARG A 241 17.05 7.08 -8.98
C ARG A 241 17.89 7.71 -10.11
N PRO A 242 17.28 8.38 -11.10
CA PRO A 242 18.00 8.87 -12.28
C PRO A 242 19.26 9.69 -11.94
N GLU A 243 19.17 10.60 -10.97
CA GLU A 243 20.32 11.41 -10.52
C GLU A 243 21.47 10.60 -9.90
N HIS A 244 21.21 9.39 -9.39
CA HIS A 244 22.22 8.53 -8.80
C HIS A 244 22.84 7.57 -9.80
N GLN A 245 22.18 7.31 -10.94
CA GLN A 245 22.67 6.35 -11.94
C GLN A 245 24.06 6.72 -12.44
N VAL A 246 24.34 8.02 -12.58
CA VAL A 246 25.63 8.54 -13.07
C VAL A 246 26.81 8.29 -12.13
N TRP A 247 26.57 7.84 -10.91
CA TRP A 247 27.62 7.49 -9.94
C TRP A 247 27.99 6.01 -9.97
N GLN A 248 27.09 5.15 -10.47
CA GLN A 248 27.19 3.71 -10.28
C GLN A 248 28.42 3.10 -10.95
N GLY A 249 29.14 2.23 -10.25
CA GLY A 249 30.30 1.50 -10.76
C GLY A 249 31.52 2.35 -11.10
N ARG A 250 31.49 3.65 -10.76
CA ARG A 250 32.58 4.60 -11.00
C ARG A 250 33.42 4.79 -9.74
N VAL A 251 34.66 5.20 -9.96
CA VAL A 251 35.65 5.46 -8.91
C VAL A 251 35.79 6.95 -8.68
N TYR A 252 35.76 7.36 -7.42
CA TYR A 252 35.84 8.75 -6.98
C TYR A 252 36.85 8.89 -5.84
N SER A 253 37.56 10.02 -5.76
CA SER A 253 38.25 10.39 -4.52
C SER A 253 37.24 10.68 -3.40
N TYR A 254 37.67 10.72 -2.14
CA TYR A 254 36.76 11.07 -1.04
C TYR A 254 36.15 12.47 -1.22
N GLU A 255 36.96 13.44 -1.66
CA GLU A 255 36.50 14.79 -2.02
C GLU A 255 35.43 14.76 -3.12
N GLN A 256 35.59 13.90 -4.13
CA GLN A 256 34.62 13.74 -5.20
C GLN A 256 33.33 13.04 -4.73
N LEU A 257 33.40 12.11 -3.78
CA LEU A 257 32.18 11.57 -3.16
C LEU A 257 31.35 12.67 -2.51
N GLN A 258 31.99 13.66 -1.88
CA GLN A 258 31.31 14.81 -1.28
C GLN A 258 30.80 15.80 -2.33
N SER A 259 31.67 16.26 -3.23
CA SER A 259 31.38 17.33 -4.19
C SER A 259 30.51 16.89 -5.38
N ILE A 260 30.67 15.65 -5.85
CA ILE A 260 29.95 15.11 -7.03
C ILE A 260 28.80 14.20 -6.60
N CYS A 261 29.04 13.28 -5.68
CA CYS A 261 28.01 12.32 -5.24
C CYS A 261 27.18 12.86 -4.06
N GLY A 262 27.49 14.05 -3.55
CA GLY A 262 26.73 14.71 -2.49
C GLY A 262 26.83 14.00 -1.14
N LEU A 263 27.85 13.18 -0.90
CA LEU A 263 28.04 12.46 0.37
C LEU A 263 27.94 13.43 1.56
N GLY A 264 27.04 13.12 2.49
CA GLY A 264 26.74 13.99 3.65
C GLY A 264 25.48 14.85 3.49
N SER A 265 24.93 14.97 2.29
CA SER A 265 23.62 15.60 2.07
C SER A 265 22.47 14.60 2.17
N VAL A 266 21.26 15.08 2.47
CA VAL A 266 20.05 14.24 2.59
C VAL A 266 19.75 13.50 1.28
N THR A 267 20.03 14.11 0.13
CA THR A 267 19.76 13.53 -1.19
C THR A 267 20.99 12.87 -1.81
N GLY A 268 22.17 12.93 -1.20
CA GLY A 268 23.40 12.39 -1.77
C GLY A 268 23.59 10.88 -1.59
N LEU A 269 24.82 10.44 -1.83
CA LEU A 269 25.31 9.10 -1.52
C LEU A 269 25.13 8.81 -0.02
N HIS A 270 24.68 7.59 0.31
CA HIS A 270 24.23 7.19 1.66
C HIS A 270 23.08 8.05 2.25
N GLY A 271 22.47 8.93 1.46
CA GLY A 271 21.34 9.75 1.87
C GLY A 271 20.00 8.99 1.94
N ALA A 272 18.92 9.73 2.09
CA ALA A 272 17.56 9.20 2.23
C ALA A 272 17.18 8.27 1.06
N ASN A 273 16.80 7.04 1.39
CA ASN A 273 16.41 5.99 0.44
C ASN A 273 17.49 5.61 -0.61
N CYS A 274 18.76 5.95 -0.35
CA CYS A 274 19.89 5.54 -1.19
C CYS A 274 20.37 4.14 -0.80
N TYR A 275 20.45 3.24 -1.78
CA TYR A 275 20.95 1.88 -1.58
C TYR A 275 22.40 1.69 -1.98
N HIS A 276 22.99 2.68 -2.67
CA HIS A 276 24.41 2.70 -2.97
C HIS A 276 25.26 2.63 -1.70
N ASP A 277 26.42 2.04 -1.88
CA ASP A 277 27.52 2.02 -0.96
C ASP A 277 28.80 2.36 -1.75
N TYR A 278 29.90 2.63 -1.07
CA TYR A 278 31.18 2.93 -1.70
C TYR A 278 32.28 2.18 -0.96
N ASN A 279 33.10 1.44 -1.71
CA ASN A 279 34.18 0.63 -1.13
C ASN A 279 35.53 1.22 -1.47
N ALA A 280 36.49 1.09 -0.56
CA ALA A 280 37.88 1.44 -0.85
C ALA A 280 38.36 0.76 -2.15
N PHE A 281 38.97 1.57 -3.02
CA PHE A 281 39.47 1.18 -4.33
C PHE A 281 40.93 1.62 -4.43
N ILE A 282 41.82 0.71 -4.83
CA ILE A 282 43.26 0.97 -4.88
C ILE A 282 43.69 1.05 -6.35
N PRO A 283 44.05 2.24 -6.86
CA PRO A 283 44.49 2.38 -8.24
C PRO A 283 45.63 1.41 -8.59
N GLY A 284 45.50 0.74 -9.74
CA GLY A 284 46.50 -0.22 -10.23
C GLY A 284 46.42 -1.63 -9.61
N ILE A 285 45.61 -1.84 -8.56
CA ILE A 285 45.47 -3.15 -7.90
C ILE A 285 44.01 -3.61 -7.88
N SER A 286 43.08 -2.73 -7.50
CA SER A 286 41.65 -3.00 -7.56
C SER A 286 41.17 -3.06 -9.02
N VAL A 287 40.36 -4.07 -9.31
CA VAL A 287 39.67 -4.19 -10.60
C VAL A 287 38.23 -3.72 -10.39
N ARG A 288 37.78 -2.75 -11.20
CA ARG A 288 36.38 -2.29 -11.18
C ARG A 288 35.43 -3.46 -11.46
N ASN A 289 34.25 -3.43 -10.85
CA ASN A 289 33.23 -4.45 -11.08
C ASN A 289 32.65 -4.39 -12.49
N TYR A 290 32.67 -3.21 -13.10
CA TYR A 290 32.10 -2.94 -14.42
C TYR A 290 33.03 -2.01 -15.21
N THR A 291 33.16 -2.27 -16.51
CA THR A 291 33.77 -1.33 -17.45
C THR A 291 32.82 -0.18 -17.76
N ASP A 292 33.32 0.93 -18.29
CA ASP A 292 32.46 2.06 -18.68
C ASP A 292 31.45 1.68 -19.76
N GLN A 293 31.86 0.85 -20.73
CA GLN A 293 30.95 0.30 -21.75
C GLN A 293 29.83 -0.55 -21.12
N GLN A 294 30.17 -1.43 -20.16
CA GLN A 294 29.14 -2.22 -19.47
C GLN A 294 28.16 -1.33 -18.71
N LEU A 295 28.64 -0.28 -18.04
CA LEU A 295 27.78 0.66 -17.31
C LEU A 295 26.85 1.41 -18.26
N GLU A 296 27.34 1.85 -19.42
CA GLU A 296 26.53 2.50 -20.44
C GLU A 296 25.43 1.57 -20.96
N GLU A 297 25.77 0.33 -21.33
CA GLU A 297 24.82 -0.69 -21.78
C GLU A 297 23.75 -0.98 -20.71
N MET A 298 24.16 -1.13 -19.44
CA MET A 298 23.25 -1.37 -18.33
C MET A 298 22.33 -0.18 -18.05
N MET A 299 22.85 1.05 -18.10
CA MET A 299 22.04 2.27 -17.94
C MET A 299 21.03 2.43 -19.09
N GLU A 300 21.42 2.14 -20.33
CA GLU A 300 20.54 2.16 -21.48
C GLU A 300 19.41 1.13 -21.35
N GLU A 301 19.74 -0.11 -20.92
CA GLU A 301 18.74 -1.15 -20.67
C GLU A 301 17.74 -0.73 -19.58
N GLU A 302 18.23 -0.17 -18.46
CA GLU A 302 17.37 0.27 -17.36
C GLU A 302 16.43 1.42 -17.74
N ASN A 303 16.92 2.33 -18.58
CA ASN A 303 16.18 3.51 -19.00
C ASN A 303 15.29 3.27 -20.22
N THR A 304 15.47 2.15 -20.92
CA THR A 304 14.58 1.73 -22.00
C THR A 304 13.18 1.43 -21.46
N PRO A 305 12.15 2.23 -21.81
CA PRO A 305 10.83 2.08 -21.20
C PRO A 305 10.12 0.79 -21.65
N LYS A 306 9.46 0.11 -20.70
CA LYS A 306 8.62 -1.06 -20.96
C LYS A 306 7.15 -0.68 -20.87
N GLN A 307 6.36 -1.11 -21.84
CA GLN A 307 4.92 -0.85 -21.88
C GLN A 307 4.14 -1.83 -20.99
N TYR A 308 3.28 -1.31 -20.12
CA TYR A 308 2.27 -2.09 -19.40
C TYR A 308 0.94 -1.35 -19.37
N LEU A 309 -0.08 -1.99 -19.96
CA LEU A 309 -1.44 -1.44 -20.08
C LEU A 309 -1.43 -0.02 -20.66
N GLY A 310 -0.65 0.25 -21.71
CA GLY A 310 -0.57 1.57 -22.37
C GLY A 310 0.03 2.67 -21.50
N LYS A 311 0.89 2.30 -20.54
CA LYS A 311 1.78 3.22 -19.82
C LYS A 311 3.21 2.69 -19.92
N GLU A 312 4.16 3.58 -20.02
CA GLU A 312 5.59 3.27 -20.08
C GLU A 312 6.22 3.38 -18.70
N TYR A 313 7.16 2.48 -18.43
CA TYR A 313 7.91 2.45 -17.17
C TYR A 313 9.39 2.14 -17.47
N THR A 314 10.29 3.00 -17.01
CA THR A 314 11.71 2.63 -16.81
C THR A 314 11.85 1.66 -15.63
N ALA A 315 13.02 1.04 -15.43
CA ALA A 315 13.26 0.16 -14.30
C ALA A 315 12.96 0.85 -12.94
N TYR A 316 13.42 2.09 -12.78
CA TYR A 316 13.12 2.92 -11.59
C TYR A 316 11.62 3.12 -11.38
N GLN A 317 10.90 3.55 -12.42
CA GLN A 317 9.46 3.80 -12.34
C GLN A 317 8.67 2.51 -12.08
N ALA A 318 9.10 1.40 -12.66
CA ALA A 318 8.49 0.09 -12.46
C ALA A 318 8.64 -0.37 -11.00
N LEU A 319 9.81 -0.22 -10.39
CA LEU A 319 10.03 -0.52 -8.97
C LEU A 319 9.21 0.39 -8.05
N GLN A 320 9.08 1.68 -8.37
CA GLN A 320 8.18 2.59 -7.63
C GLN A 320 6.71 2.12 -7.71
N LYS A 321 6.27 1.70 -8.89
CA LYS A 321 4.93 1.16 -9.10
C LYS A 321 4.73 -0.16 -8.34
N GLN A 322 5.72 -1.03 -8.35
CA GLN A 322 5.73 -2.29 -7.61
C GLN A 322 5.54 -2.03 -6.10
N ARG A 323 6.32 -1.11 -5.51
CA ARG A 323 6.18 -0.69 -4.10
C ARG A 323 4.81 -0.08 -3.79
N GLN A 324 4.22 0.65 -4.73
CA GLN A 324 2.85 1.17 -4.57
C GLN A 324 1.81 0.04 -4.48
N MET A 325 1.94 -0.98 -5.34
CA MET A 325 1.05 -2.14 -5.32
C MET A 325 1.22 -2.96 -4.03
N GLU A 326 2.45 -3.14 -3.56
CA GLU A 326 2.77 -3.78 -2.28
C GLU A 326 2.10 -3.08 -1.09
N ARG A 327 2.22 -1.74 -1.00
CA ARG A 327 1.52 -0.94 0.02
C ARG A 327 0.00 -1.14 -0.04
N GLY A 328 -0.56 -1.16 -1.25
CA GLY A 328 -1.98 -1.39 -1.45
C GLY A 328 -2.45 -2.78 -1.01
N MET A 329 -1.61 -3.79 -1.17
CA MET A 329 -1.86 -5.16 -0.69
C MET A 329 -1.78 -5.24 0.84
N ARG A 330 -0.75 -4.64 1.46
CA ARG A 330 -0.64 -4.56 2.94
C ARG A 330 -1.86 -3.91 3.56
N LYS A 331 -2.28 -2.75 3.04
CA LYS A 331 -3.50 -2.07 3.51
C LYS A 331 -4.73 -2.98 3.46
N THR A 332 -4.94 -3.71 2.37
CA THR A 332 -6.08 -4.64 2.27
C THR A 332 -5.97 -5.79 3.27
N ARG A 333 -4.77 -6.28 3.58
CA ARG A 333 -4.56 -7.30 4.62
C ARG A 333 -4.90 -6.76 6.00
N GLN A 334 -4.44 -5.56 6.33
CA GLN A 334 -4.82 -4.86 7.57
C GLN A 334 -6.35 -4.69 7.65
N ASP A 335 -6.99 -4.24 6.56
CA ASP A 335 -8.46 -4.12 6.50
C ASP A 335 -9.17 -5.45 6.81
N ILE A 336 -8.68 -6.58 6.26
CA ILE A 336 -9.25 -7.91 6.49
C ILE A 336 -9.13 -8.28 7.97
N ARG A 337 -7.93 -8.15 8.54
CA ARG A 337 -7.66 -8.51 9.94
C ARG A 337 -8.51 -7.70 10.92
N LEU A 338 -8.64 -6.40 10.66
CA LEU A 338 -9.44 -5.50 11.49
C LEU A 338 -10.94 -5.79 11.37
N LEU A 339 -11.44 -6.07 10.16
CA LEU A 339 -12.83 -6.48 10.00
C LEU A 339 -13.13 -7.79 10.74
N GLU A 340 -12.20 -8.75 10.71
CA GLU A 340 -12.31 -10.01 11.47
C GLU A 340 -12.27 -9.76 12.98
N ALA A 341 -11.35 -8.92 13.48
CA ALA A 341 -11.27 -8.54 14.89
C ALA A 341 -12.54 -7.81 15.39
N GLY A 342 -13.16 -7.01 14.52
CA GLY A 342 -14.41 -6.32 14.79
C GLY A 342 -15.65 -7.19 14.61
N GLU A 343 -15.50 -8.46 14.22
CA GLU A 343 -16.64 -9.33 13.88
C GLU A 343 -17.62 -8.68 12.88
N ALA A 344 -17.07 -8.00 11.86
CA ALA A 344 -17.85 -7.55 10.72
C ALA A 344 -18.56 -8.74 10.04
N SER A 345 -19.59 -8.45 9.25
CA SER A 345 -20.28 -9.51 8.51
C SER A 345 -19.31 -10.32 7.63
N LYS A 346 -19.60 -11.62 7.46
CA LYS A 346 -18.84 -12.53 6.58
C LYS A 346 -18.71 -11.97 5.16
N ASP A 347 -19.74 -11.27 4.69
CA ASP A 347 -19.74 -10.62 3.38
C ASP A 347 -18.69 -9.51 3.28
N SER A 348 -18.63 -8.62 4.28
CA SER A 348 -17.64 -7.52 4.34
C SER A 348 -16.20 -8.06 4.31
N VAL A 349 -15.92 -9.13 5.05
CA VAL A 349 -14.60 -9.80 5.06
C VAL A 349 -14.32 -10.46 3.70
N THR A 350 -15.29 -11.19 3.13
CA THR A 350 -15.16 -11.90 1.85
C THR A 350 -14.84 -10.93 0.71
N VAL A 351 -15.50 -9.77 0.68
CA VAL A 351 -15.27 -8.71 -0.31
C VAL A 351 -13.82 -8.21 -0.27
N LYS A 352 -13.26 -7.99 0.92
CA LYS A 352 -11.86 -7.55 1.05
C LYS A 352 -10.87 -8.65 0.67
N LYS A 353 -11.15 -9.91 1.01
CA LYS A 353 -10.35 -11.07 0.56
C LYS A 353 -10.33 -11.19 -0.96
N ALA A 354 -11.48 -11.04 -1.62
CA ALA A 354 -11.56 -11.02 -3.08
C ALA A 354 -10.73 -9.88 -3.69
N ARG A 355 -10.83 -8.67 -3.14
CA ARG A 355 -10.01 -7.51 -3.56
C ARG A 355 -8.51 -7.78 -3.42
N TYR A 356 -8.08 -8.38 -2.32
CA TYR A 356 -6.67 -8.74 -2.12
C TYR A 356 -6.17 -9.70 -3.21
N GLN A 357 -6.98 -10.70 -3.60
CA GLN A 357 -6.63 -11.59 -4.70
C GLN A 357 -6.47 -10.86 -6.04
N VAL A 358 -7.34 -9.89 -6.34
CA VAL A 358 -7.19 -9.05 -7.55
C VAL A 358 -5.86 -8.29 -7.52
N GLN A 359 -5.55 -7.65 -6.39
CA GLN A 359 -4.31 -6.89 -6.23
C GLN A 359 -3.08 -7.79 -6.40
N MET A 360 -3.11 -8.99 -5.83
CA MET A 360 -2.05 -10.00 -5.98
C MET A 360 -1.85 -10.40 -7.43
N GLN A 361 -2.93 -10.70 -8.16
CA GLN A 361 -2.84 -11.07 -9.58
C GLN A 361 -2.29 -9.91 -10.42
N GLN A 362 -2.74 -8.68 -10.17
CA GLN A 362 -2.23 -7.48 -10.83
C GLN A 362 -0.74 -7.28 -10.55
N TYR A 363 -0.32 -7.46 -9.29
CA TYR A 363 1.08 -7.37 -8.88
C TYR A 363 1.97 -8.37 -9.61
N LYS A 364 1.55 -9.63 -9.67
CA LYS A 364 2.28 -10.69 -10.39
C LYS A 364 2.36 -10.43 -11.88
N ALA A 365 1.23 -10.03 -12.49
CA ALA A 365 1.18 -9.68 -13.90
C ALA A 365 2.08 -8.48 -14.23
N PHE A 366 2.08 -7.46 -13.39
CA PHE A 366 2.94 -6.28 -13.53
C PHE A 366 4.42 -6.65 -13.38
N SER A 367 4.79 -7.35 -12.31
CA SER A 367 6.18 -7.76 -12.04
C SER A 367 6.72 -8.64 -13.18
N LYS A 368 5.93 -9.60 -13.67
CA LYS A 368 6.27 -10.42 -14.84
C LYS A 368 6.45 -9.58 -16.10
N ALA A 369 5.54 -8.65 -16.39
CA ALA A 369 5.62 -7.81 -17.58
C ALA A 369 6.85 -6.88 -17.57
N MET A 370 7.25 -6.39 -16.40
CA MET A 370 8.42 -5.55 -16.22
C MET A 370 9.74 -6.35 -16.08
N LYS A 371 9.65 -7.69 -16.00
CA LYS A 371 10.76 -8.60 -15.67
C LYS A 371 11.41 -8.28 -14.30
N LEU A 372 10.59 -7.94 -13.32
CA LEU A 372 11.03 -7.67 -11.94
C LEU A 372 10.75 -8.87 -11.04
N PRO A 373 11.63 -9.18 -10.07
CA PRO A 373 11.35 -10.19 -9.06
C PRO A 373 10.19 -9.76 -8.17
N GLU A 374 9.35 -10.72 -7.77
CA GLU A 374 8.31 -10.49 -6.77
C GLU A 374 8.94 -10.30 -5.39
N GLN A 375 8.58 -9.23 -4.69
CA GLN A 375 9.06 -8.85 -3.36
C GLN A 375 8.00 -9.14 -2.29
N MET A 376 7.46 -10.36 -2.31
CA MET A 376 6.44 -10.82 -1.36
C MET A 376 6.85 -10.72 0.12
N PRO A 377 8.13 -10.84 0.52
CA PRO A 377 8.54 -10.55 1.90
C PRO A 377 8.09 -9.17 2.38
N ARG A 378 8.15 -8.13 1.52
CA ARG A 378 7.66 -6.79 1.87
C ARG A 378 6.15 -6.71 2.06
N VAL A 379 5.38 -7.62 1.46
CA VAL A 379 3.93 -7.68 1.64
C VAL A 379 3.58 -8.38 2.96
N TYR A 380 4.37 -9.38 3.35
CA TYR A 380 4.12 -10.19 4.54
C TYR A 380 4.88 -9.73 5.80
N GLN A 381 5.68 -8.67 5.69
CA GLN A 381 6.38 -8.07 6.83
C GLN A 381 5.44 -7.57 7.94
N ASP A 382 4.14 -7.41 7.63
CA ASP A 382 3.08 -7.04 8.57
C ASP A 382 2.73 -8.13 9.60
N GLY A 383 3.34 -9.32 9.52
CA GLY A 383 3.11 -10.40 10.49
C GLY A 383 1.75 -11.10 10.39
N LEU A 384 0.85 -10.64 9.51
CA LEU A 384 -0.55 -11.10 9.43
C LEU A 384 -0.74 -12.49 8.77
N GLY A 385 0.34 -13.21 8.50
CA GLY A 385 0.30 -14.54 7.86
C GLY A 385 -0.26 -14.53 6.43
N ARG A 386 -0.58 -15.69 5.85
CA ARG A 386 -1.23 -15.73 4.53
C ARG A 386 -2.74 -15.54 4.67
N VAL A 387 -3.33 -14.68 3.84
CA VAL A 387 -4.80 -14.58 3.75
C VAL A 387 -5.33 -15.88 3.16
N SER A 388 -5.89 -16.76 4.02
CA SER A 388 -6.50 -18.00 3.58
C SER A 388 -7.83 -17.74 2.88
N VAL A 389 -8.05 -18.43 1.77
CA VAL A 389 -9.34 -18.52 1.10
C VAL A 389 -9.78 -19.97 1.21
N GLY A 390 -10.30 -20.33 2.39
CA GLY A 390 -10.78 -21.67 2.69
C GLY A 390 -12.30 -21.66 2.85
N GLY A 391 -13.00 -22.36 1.95
CA GLY A 391 -14.42 -22.71 2.08
C GLY A 391 -15.19 -22.57 0.78
N ARG A 392 -15.67 -23.69 0.22
CA ARG A 392 -16.79 -23.69 -0.74
C ARG A 392 -17.93 -22.89 -0.09
N ILE A 393 -18.28 -21.75 -0.68
CA ILE A 393 -19.46 -20.98 -0.27
C ILE A 393 -20.65 -21.81 -0.72
N ASN A 394 -21.28 -22.53 0.21
CA ASN A 394 -22.59 -23.12 -0.05
C ASN A 394 -23.55 -21.99 -0.43
N SER A 395 -24.20 -22.14 -1.57
CA SER A 395 -25.24 -21.26 -2.07
C SER A 395 -26.34 -21.09 -1.01
N PHE A 396 -26.47 -19.89 -0.44
CA PHE A 396 -27.62 -19.56 0.40
C PHE A 396 -28.75 -19.04 -0.50
N THR A 397 -29.79 -19.85 -0.61
CA THR A 397 -31.10 -19.47 -1.12
C THR A 397 -31.80 -18.52 -0.15
N ASP A 398 -32.58 -17.61 -0.73
CA ASP A 398 -33.32 -16.52 -0.07
C ASP A 398 -34.14 -16.94 1.15
N LYS A 399 -34.26 -16.03 2.14
CA LYS A 399 -35.53 -15.69 2.80
C LYS A 399 -35.48 -14.31 3.49
N GLU A 400 -36.18 -13.38 2.84
CA GLU A 400 -37.07 -12.31 3.34
C GLU A 400 -36.72 -11.27 4.43
N ASN A 401 -37.04 -10.03 4.03
CA ASN A 401 -37.72 -8.92 4.71
C ASN A 401 -37.06 -8.16 5.88
N GLY A 402 -36.86 -6.86 5.65
CA GLY A 402 -36.55 -5.85 6.67
C GLY A 402 -36.21 -4.50 6.04
N ALA A 403 -37.12 -3.54 6.14
CA ALA A 403 -36.99 -2.19 5.60
C ALA A 403 -36.01 -1.35 6.43
N ILE A 404 -34.84 -0.98 5.87
CA ILE A 404 -33.95 0.04 6.44
C ILE A 404 -33.31 0.88 5.31
N ILE A 405 -33.26 2.18 5.54
CA ILE A 405 -32.96 3.30 4.66
C ILE A 405 -31.70 3.08 3.81
N LYS A 406 -31.88 3.03 2.49
CA LYS A 406 -30.78 2.87 1.52
C LYS A 406 -29.97 4.15 1.40
N ALA A 407 -28.71 4.12 1.79
CA ALA A 407 -27.70 4.95 1.13
C ALA A 407 -27.81 4.70 -0.39
N LYS A 408 -28.18 5.73 -1.17
CA LYS A 408 -28.41 5.65 -2.63
C LYS A 408 -27.13 5.24 -3.37
N LYS A 409 -26.90 3.93 -3.44
CA LYS A 409 -25.97 3.32 -4.40
C LYS A 409 -26.75 3.06 -5.69
N MET A 410 -26.36 3.71 -6.77
CA MET A 410 -26.89 3.48 -8.12
C MET A 410 -26.35 2.14 -8.63
N TYR A 411 -27.02 1.04 -8.26
CA TYR A 411 -26.77 -0.27 -8.85
C TYR A 411 -28.05 -0.73 -9.53
N ARG A 412 -27.92 -1.18 -10.79
CA ARG A 412 -29.01 -1.78 -11.54
C ARG A 412 -29.43 -3.09 -10.86
N LYS A 413 -30.53 -3.05 -10.09
CA LYS A 413 -31.16 -4.26 -9.54
C LYS A 413 -31.75 -5.07 -10.69
N LYS A 414 -31.09 -6.15 -11.09
CA LYS A 414 -31.62 -7.10 -12.10
C LYS A 414 -32.22 -8.33 -11.44
N ASP A 415 -33.30 -8.81 -12.03
CA ASP A 415 -33.95 -10.06 -11.66
C ASP A 415 -33.11 -11.24 -12.21
N LYS A 416 -32.60 -12.10 -11.33
CA LYS A 416 -31.68 -13.21 -11.67
C LYS A 416 -32.35 -14.27 -12.56
N ASN A 417 -33.69 -14.34 -12.59
CA ASN A 417 -34.44 -15.40 -13.26
C ASN A 417 -34.71 -15.15 -14.76
N LEU A 418 -34.20 -14.05 -15.34
CA LEU A 418 -34.52 -13.62 -16.72
C LEU A 418 -33.29 -13.32 -17.59
N ILE A 419 -32.09 -13.73 -17.16
CA ILE A 419 -30.84 -13.40 -17.85
C ILE A 419 -30.39 -14.58 -18.70
N GLU A 420 -30.41 -14.39 -20.01
CA GLU A 420 -29.75 -15.30 -20.94
C GLU A 420 -28.25 -14.93 -21.03
N PRO A 421 -27.33 -15.81 -20.61
CA PRO A 421 -25.91 -15.51 -20.66
C PRO A 421 -25.43 -15.23 -22.09
N MET A 422 -24.51 -14.27 -22.24
CA MET A 422 -23.85 -14.03 -23.51
C MET A 422 -23.15 -15.31 -24.01
N PRO A 423 -23.27 -15.67 -25.30
CA PRO A 423 -22.55 -16.79 -25.88
C PRO A 423 -21.04 -16.71 -25.61
N LYS A 424 -20.45 -17.81 -25.12
CA LYS A 424 -19.05 -17.87 -24.67
C LYS A 424 -18.06 -17.37 -25.72
N LYS A 425 -18.26 -17.73 -27.00
CA LYS A 425 -17.41 -17.27 -28.12
C LYS A 425 -17.46 -15.75 -28.31
N GLN A 426 -18.65 -15.16 -28.19
CA GLN A 426 -18.84 -13.72 -28.29
C GLN A 426 -18.17 -12.99 -27.11
N LEU A 427 -18.38 -13.49 -25.89
CA LEU A 427 -17.75 -12.95 -24.69
C LEU A 427 -16.22 -13.02 -24.77
N GLN A 428 -15.66 -14.15 -25.23
CA GLN A 428 -14.22 -14.30 -25.42
C GLN A 428 -13.65 -13.31 -26.43
N LYS A 429 -14.36 -13.05 -27.54
CA LYS A 429 -13.95 -12.06 -28.54
C LYS A 429 -13.89 -10.65 -27.94
N ILE A 430 -14.90 -10.27 -27.15
CA ILE A 430 -14.95 -8.99 -26.44
C ILE A 430 -13.82 -8.89 -25.42
N VAL A 431 -13.63 -9.92 -24.60
CA VAL A 431 -12.56 -9.95 -23.58
C VAL A 431 -11.18 -9.82 -24.23
N LYS A 432 -10.95 -10.52 -25.34
CA LYS A 432 -9.69 -10.42 -26.10
C LYS A 432 -9.48 -9.01 -26.67
N ALA A 433 -10.54 -8.40 -27.23
CA ALA A 433 -10.46 -7.04 -27.77
C ALA A 433 -10.17 -6.00 -26.67
N PHE A 434 -10.85 -6.09 -25.51
CA PHE A 434 -10.61 -5.21 -24.38
C PHE A 434 -9.19 -5.39 -23.82
N ARG A 435 -8.71 -6.64 -23.72
CA ARG A 435 -7.32 -6.93 -23.31
C ARG A 435 -6.28 -6.39 -24.28
N ARG A 436 -6.52 -6.46 -25.60
CA ARG A 436 -5.64 -5.87 -26.62
C ARG A 436 -5.49 -4.36 -26.47
N GLN A 437 -6.51 -3.67 -25.94
CA GLN A 437 -6.47 -2.24 -25.64
C GLN A 437 -5.88 -1.92 -24.25
N GLY A 438 -5.23 -2.89 -23.59
CA GLY A 438 -4.66 -2.72 -22.26
C GLY A 438 -5.69 -2.73 -21.14
N GLY A 439 -6.86 -3.33 -21.37
CA GLY A 439 -7.89 -3.56 -20.35
C GLY A 439 -7.79 -4.94 -19.69
N LEU A 440 -8.40 -5.08 -18.52
CA LEU A 440 -8.51 -6.30 -17.74
C LEU A 440 -9.99 -6.56 -17.45
N ILE A 441 -10.50 -7.69 -17.93
CA ILE A 441 -11.78 -8.26 -17.47
C ILE A 441 -11.46 -9.46 -16.59
N GLN A 442 -11.90 -9.38 -15.33
CA GLN A 442 -11.81 -10.45 -14.36
C GLN A 442 -13.17 -11.15 -14.24
N MET A 443 -13.14 -12.48 -14.33
CA MET A 443 -14.29 -13.37 -14.19
C MET A 443 -13.79 -14.60 -13.42
N SER A 444 -14.10 -14.67 -12.13
CA SER A 444 -13.63 -15.72 -11.22
C SER A 444 -14.65 -15.91 -10.11
N ASP A 445 -14.61 -17.03 -9.37
CA ASP A 445 -15.58 -17.28 -8.29
C ASP A 445 -15.57 -16.16 -7.24
N SER A 446 -14.40 -15.58 -6.94
CA SER A 446 -14.27 -14.43 -6.05
C SER A 446 -14.85 -13.14 -6.64
N THR A 447 -14.84 -12.99 -7.98
CA THR A 447 -15.51 -11.90 -8.69
C THR A 447 -17.02 -12.06 -8.61
N ASP A 448 -17.54 -13.25 -8.83
CA ASP A 448 -18.99 -13.53 -8.77
C ASP A 448 -19.53 -13.26 -7.36
N ALA A 449 -18.82 -13.71 -6.32
CA ALA A 449 -19.15 -13.40 -4.92
C ALA A 449 -19.16 -11.89 -4.63
N TYR A 450 -18.18 -11.15 -5.15
CA TYR A 450 -18.15 -9.70 -5.04
C TYR A 450 -19.35 -9.02 -5.72
N LEU A 451 -19.73 -9.51 -6.90
CA LEU A 451 -20.85 -8.97 -7.68
C LEU A 451 -22.21 -9.35 -7.06
N ASP A 452 -22.33 -10.50 -6.40
CA ASP A 452 -23.50 -10.86 -5.59
C ASP A 452 -23.75 -9.85 -4.47
N TYR A 453 -22.71 -9.52 -3.70
CA TYR A 453 -22.80 -8.48 -2.66
C TYR A 453 -23.25 -7.13 -3.22
N LYS A 454 -22.67 -6.73 -4.37
CA LYS A 454 -23.02 -5.47 -5.02
C LYS A 454 -24.40 -5.49 -5.68
N LYS A 455 -25.09 -6.64 -5.68
CA LYS A 455 -26.34 -6.87 -6.42
C LYS A 455 -26.18 -6.45 -7.89
N ALA A 456 -25.01 -6.75 -8.44
CA ALA A 456 -24.60 -6.40 -9.78
C ALA A 456 -24.24 -7.66 -10.58
N GLU A 457 -24.20 -7.49 -11.89
CA GLU A 457 -23.79 -8.53 -12.83
C GLU A 457 -22.39 -8.28 -13.37
N ALA A 458 -21.99 -7.01 -13.36
CA ALA A 458 -20.66 -6.54 -13.66
C ALA A 458 -20.47 -5.15 -13.02
N ILE A 459 -19.21 -4.71 -12.88
CA ILE A 459 -18.82 -3.39 -12.38
C ILE A 459 -17.53 -2.96 -13.06
N THR A 460 -17.51 -1.73 -13.54
CA THR A 460 -16.30 -1.02 -13.99
C THR A 460 -15.67 -0.28 -12.82
N TYR A 461 -14.40 -0.60 -12.52
CA TYR A 461 -13.64 0.11 -11.50
C TYR A 461 -12.96 1.36 -12.05
N ASP A 462 -12.44 1.26 -13.27
CA ASP A 462 -11.75 2.34 -13.97
C ASP A 462 -11.76 2.08 -15.49
N ALA A 463 -11.12 2.96 -16.27
CA ALA A 463 -11.06 2.88 -17.73
C ALA A 463 -10.46 1.58 -18.31
N LYS A 464 -9.81 0.77 -17.45
CA LYS A 464 -9.06 -0.43 -17.83
C LYS A 464 -9.47 -1.66 -17.03
N THR A 465 -10.33 -1.56 -16.02
CA THR A 465 -10.63 -2.70 -15.14
C THR A 465 -12.13 -2.91 -15.01
N ILE A 466 -12.59 -4.07 -15.47
CA ILE A 466 -13.98 -4.50 -15.34
C ILE A 466 -14.03 -5.85 -14.61
N LEU A 467 -14.94 -5.96 -13.65
CA LEU A 467 -15.30 -7.22 -13.00
C LEU A 467 -16.64 -7.67 -13.57
N MET A 468 -16.71 -8.89 -14.08
CA MET A 468 -17.94 -9.47 -14.60
C MET A 468 -18.17 -10.83 -13.97
N ARG A 469 -19.44 -11.23 -13.88
CA ARG A 469 -19.75 -12.64 -13.57
C ARG A 469 -19.16 -13.56 -14.62
N GLN A 470 -18.94 -14.83 -14.27
CA GLN A 470 -18.47 -15.83 -15.25
C GLN A 470 -19.46 -16.07 -16.40
N ARG A 471 -20.74 -15.83 -16.17
CA ARG A 471 -21.83 -15.97 -17.16
C ARG A 471 -22.67 -14.69 -17.21
N PRO A 472 -22.12 -13.57 -17.69
CA PRO A 472 -22.84 -12.31 -17.72
C PRO A 472 -23.78 -12.26 -18.94
N GLY A 473 -24.90 -11.57 -18.79
CA GLY A 473 -25.81 -11.17 -19.85
C GLY A 473 -25.19 -10.10 -20.75
N ARG A 474 -25.79 -9.94 -21.94
CA ARG A 474 -25.27 -9.06 -22.99
C ARG A 474 -25.31 -7.60 -22.56
N ALA A 475 -26.40 -7.19 -21.92
CA ALA A 475 -26.55 -5.82 -21.47
C ALA A 475 -25.45 -5.42 -20.46
N ALA A 476 -25.14 -6.26 -19.47
CA ALA A 476 -24.09 -5.96 -18.49
C ALA A 476 -22.70 -5.85 -19.13
N VAL A 477 -22.36 -6.76 -20.05
CA VAL A 477 -21.07 -6.70 -20.74
C VAL A 477 -20.89 -5.38 -21.49
N PHE A 478 -21.89 -4.98 -22.27
CA PHE A 478 -21.80 -3.75 -23.06
C PHE A 478 -21.93 -2.47 -22.20
N GLU A 479 -22.73 -2.51 -21.13
CA GLU A 479 -22.87 -1.43 -20.15
C GLU A 479 -21.51 -1.08 -19.52
N GLU A 480 -20.78 -2.08 -19.03
CA GLU A 480 -19.46 -1.84 -18.42
C GLU A 480 -18.40 -1.41 -19.44
N LEU A 481 -18.48 -1.88 -20.69
CA LEU A 481 -17.57 -1.38 -21.73
C LEU A 481 -17.81 0.10 -22.03
N ILE A 482 -19.07 0.55 -21.99
CA ILE A 482 -19.42 1.96 -22.13
C ILE A 482 -18.88 2.74 -20.94
N HIS A 483 -19.05 2.24 -19.72
CA HIS A 483 -18.49 2.89 -18.53
C HIS A 483 -16.97 2.98 -18.56
N ALA A 484 -16.27 1.93 -19.01
CA ALA A 484 -14.82 1.97 -19.17
C ALA A 484 -14.38 3.04 -20.20
N ALA A 485 -15.15 3.25 -21.27
CA ALA A 485 -14.92 4.33 -22.21
C ALA A 485 -15.19 5.71 -21.58
N GLN A 486 -16.29 5.87 -20.85
CA GLN A 486 -16.61 7.12 -20.12
C GLN A 486 -15.52 7.50 -19.10
N TYR A 487 -14.97 6.53 -18.38
CA TYR A 487 -13.82 6.75 -17.50
C TYR A 487 -12.57 7.18 -18.26
N ARG A 488 -12.32 6.65 -19.46
CA ARG A 488 -11.18 7.02 -20.30
C ARG A 488 -11.25 8.47 -20.76
N GLU A 489 -12.46 8.95 -21.01
CA GLU A 489 -12.76 10.30 -21.47
C GLU A 489 -12.96 11.30 -20.32
N GLY A 490 -12.78 10.88 -19.06
CA GLY A 490 -12.90 11.77 -17.90
C GLY A 490 -14.31 12.30 -17.64
N ARG A 491 -15.35 11.67 -18.19
CA ARG A 491 -16.75 12.16 -18.11
C ARG A 491 -17.41 12.00 -16.73
N ASN A 492 -16.75 11.29 -15.81
CA ASN A 492 -17.22 11.08 -14.45
C ASN A 492 -16.29 11.82 -13.49
N ASP A 493 -16.70 13.03 -13.11
CA ASP A 493 -15.99 13.88 -12.12
C ASP A 493 -16.20 13.42 -10.66
N GLY A 494 -16.91 12.31 -10.45
CA GLY A 494 -17.21 11.74 -9.14
C GLY A 494 -18.47 12.31 -8.47
N THR A 495 -19.07 13.37 -9.01
CA THR A 495 -20.33 13.93 -8.51
C THR A 495 -21.51 12.99 -8.77
N TYR A 496 -22.58 13.13 -7.98
CA TYR A 496 -23.80 12.33 -8.17
C TYR A 496 -24.44 12.61 -9.55
N LYS A 497 -24.36 13.86 -10.00
CA LYS A 497 -24.91 14.35 -11.27
C LYS A 497 -24.20 13.74 -12.47
N SER A 498 -22.86 13.78 -12.51
CA SER A 498 -22.10 13.19 -13.61
C SER A 498 -22.27 11.68 -13.70
N ARG A 499 -22.39 10.99 -12.56
CA ARG A 499 -22.72 9.56 -12.51
C ARG A 499 -24.09 9.26 -13.10
N LEU A 500 -25.13 10.01 -12.72
CA LEU A 500 -26.47 9.86 -13.31
C LEU A 500 -26.47 10.10 -14.82
N GLN A 501 -25.72 11.09 -15.30
CA GLN A 501 -25.58 11.37 -16.73
C GLN A 501 -24.88 10.23 -17.46
N CYS A 502 -23.79 9.69 -16.90
CA CYS A 502 -23.08 8.54 -17.46
C CYS A 502 -23.98 7.30 -17.55
N GLU A 503 -24.77 7.04 -16.52
CA GLU A 503 -25.76 5.94 -16.47
C GLU A 503 -26.83 6.10 -17.55
N ILE A 504 -27.43 7.30 -17.69
CA ILE A 504 -28.43 7.60 -18.73
C ILE A 504 -27.84 7.38 -20.12
N GLU A 505 -26.66 7.94 -20.39
CA GLU A 505 -25.97 7.79 -21.68
C GLU A 505 -25.70 6.31 -21.99
N ALA A 506 -25.27 5.53 -21.00
CA ALA A 506 -25.04 4.09 -21.16
C ALA A 506 -26.34 3.35 -21.52
N GLN A 507 -27.45 3.62 -20.83
CA GLN A 507 -28.73 2.98 -21.16
C GLN A 507 -29.24 3.38 -22.56
N GLU A 508 -29.12 4.65 -22.95
CA GLU A 508 -29.51 5.13 -24.28
C GLU A 508 -28.68 4.47 -25.39
N LYS A 509 -27.36 4.34 -25.19
CA LYS A 509 -26.46 3.64 -26.12
C LYS A 509 -26.82 2.16 -26.24
N LEU A 510 -27.17 1.48 -25.14
CA LEU A 510 -27.63 0.09 -25.16
C LEU A 510 -28.91 -0.07 -25.99
N LEU A 511 -29.90 0.81 -25.80
CA LEU A 511 -31.17 0.76 -26.55
C LEU A 511 -30.97 1.08 -28.03
N ARG A 512 -30.15 2.10 -28.35
CA ARG A 512 -29.83 2.49 -29.73
C ARG A 512 -29.18 1.35 -30.50
N ASN A 513 -28.29 0.59 -29.84
CA ASN A 513 -27.53 -0.51 -30.45
C ASN A 513 -28.11 -1.90 -30.14
N GLN A 514 -29.34 -1.99 -29.62
CA GLN A 514 -29.91 -3.25 -29.11
C GLN A 514 -29.89 -4.41 -30.10
N LYS A 515 -30.06 -4.14 -31.41
CA LYS A 515 -29.98 -5.15 -32.47
C LYS A 515 -28.54 -5.63 -32.68
N ALA A 516 -27.58 -4.71 -32.75
CA ALA A 516 -26.16 -5.03 -32.95
C ALA A 516 -25.56 -5.77 -31.74
N TYR A 517 -25.99 -5.40 -30.53
CA TYR A 517 -25.58 -6.06 -29.28
C TYR A 517 -26.37 -7.35 -29.00
N GLN A 518 -27.35 -7.67 -29.84
CA GLN A 518 -28.21 -8.84 -29.72
C GLN A 518 -28.89 -8.93 -28.34
N LEU A 519 -29.31 -7.77 -27.79
CA LEU A 519 -29.95 -7.74 -26.47
C LEU A 519 -31.27 -8.51 -26.51
N THR A 520 -31.50 -9.31 -25.47
CA THR A 520 -32.75 -10.04 -25.31
C THR A 520 -33.91 -9.10 -24.94
N GLN A 521 -35.15 -9.53 -25.20
CA GLN A 521 -36.32 -8.73 -24.84
C GLN A 521 -36.41 -8.41 -23.33
N PRO A 522 -36.11 -9.34 -22.40
CA PRO A 522 -35.98 -9.02 -20.98
C PRO A 522 -34.94 -7.92 -20.69
N GLU A 523 -33.75 -8.00 -21.30
CA GLU A 523 -32.70 -7.01 -21.12
C GLU A 523 -33.13 -5.63 -21.63
N ILE A 524 -33.76 -5.56 -22.81
CA ILE A 524 -34.30 -4.32 -23.38
C ILE A 524 -35.33 -3.69 -22.43
N ARG A 525 -36.27 -4.49 -21.89
CA ARG A 525 -37.26 -4.01 -20.92
C ARG A 525 -36.62 -3.49 -19.65
N GLN A 526 -35.63 -4.19 -19.11
CA GLN A 526 -34.89 -3.75 -17.93
C GLN A 526 -34.10 -2.45 -18.20
N THR A 527 -33.46 -2.32 -19.36
CA THR A 527 -32.72 -1.12 -19.78
C THR A 527 -33.65 0.09 -19.90
N LYS A 528 -34.85 -0.07 -20.48
CA LYS A 528 -35.87 1.00 -20.52
C LYS A 528 -36.33 1.44 -19.14
N ARG A 529 -36.54 0.49 -18.21
CA ARG A 529 -36.92 0.79 -16.82
C ARG A 529 -35.81 1.55 -16.08
N ALA A 530 -34.56 1.12 -16.22
CA ALA A 530 -33.41 1.79 -15.62
C ALA A 530 -33.25 3.22 -16.15
N LEU A 531 -33.32 3.41 -17.47
CA LEU A 531 -33.27 4.72 -18.12
C LEU A 531 -34.34 5.67 -17.56
N SER A 532 -35.59 5.20 -17.48
CA SER A 532 -36.70 5.99 -16.95
C SER A 532 -36.48 6.39 -15.48
N SER A 533 -35.94 5.47 -14.68
CA SER A 533 -35.60 5.74 -13.27
C SER A 533 -34.51 6.81 -13.15
N TYR A 534 -33.42 6.67 -13.89
CA TYR A 534 -32.30 7.62 -13.84
C TYR A 534 -32.69 9.00 -14.37
N GLN A 535 -33.49 9.08 -15.44
CA GLN A 535 -34.02 10.35 -15.95
C GLN A 535 -34.92 11.04 -14.91
N LYS A 536 -35.75 10.29 -14.19
CA LYS A 536 -36.57 10.83 -13.09
C LYS A 536 -35.68 11.36 -11.95
N GLU A 537 -34.67 10.60 -11.54
CA GLU A 537 -33.74 11.02 -10.49
C GLU A 537 -32.93 12.26 -10.87
N LEU A 538 -32.46 12.35 -12.12
CA LEU A 538 -31.77 13.54 -12.62
C LEU A 538 -32.70 14.77 -12.63
N LYS A 539 -33.97 14.60 -13.04
CA LYS A 539 -34.96 15.68 -13.01
C LYS A 539 -35.26 16.16 -11.59
N GLU A 540 -35.35 15.25 -10.62
CA GLU A 540 -35.51 15.58 -9.20
C GLU A 540 -34.29 16.31 -8.63
N LEU A 541 -33.07 15.89 -9.01
CA LEU A 541 -31.83 16.53 -8.61
C LEU A 541 -31.76 17.99 -9.12
N LEU A 542 -32.03 18.20 -10.42
CA LEU A 542 -32.03 19.53 -11.03
C LEU A 542 -33.10 20.45 -10.42
N ARG A 543 -34.26 19.91 -10.04
CA ARG A 543 -35.32 20.67 -9.37
C ARG A 543 -34.93 21.11 -7.96
N ARG A 544 -34.10 20.33 -7.25
CA ARG A 544 -33.57 20.69 -5.93
C ARG A 544 -32.46 21.74 -6.03
N GLU A 545 -31.58 21.60 -7.02
CA GLU A 545 -30.54 22.60 -7.31
C GLU A 545 -31.14 23.96 -7.69
N GLY A 546 -32.22 23.99 -8.48
CA GLY A 546 -32.92 25.22 -8.86
C GLY A 546 -33.75 25.90 -7.76
N LYS A 547 -34.05 25.20 -6.66
CA LYS A 547 -34.76 25.77 -5.49
C LYS A 547 -33.83 26.39 -4.44
N ASN A 548 -32.54 26.07 -4.48
CA ASN A 548 -31.53 26.62 -3.57
C ASN A 548 -30.86 27.90 -4.12
N ASN A 549 -31.24 28.34 -5.31
CA ASN A 549 -30.73 29.54 -6.00
C ASN A 549 -31.79 30.65 -6.13
N VAL A 550 -32.84 30.63 -5.28
CA VAL A 550 -33.86 31.68 -5.16
C VAL A 550 -33.86 32.21 -3.74
#